data_AF-U7GVE7-F1
#
_entry.id   AF-U7GVE7-F1
#
_cell.length_a   1.000
_cell.length_b   1.000
_cell.length_c   1.000
_cell.angle_alpha   90.00
_cell.angle_beta   90.00
_cell.angle_gamma   90.00
#
_symmetry.space_group_name_H-M   'P 1'
#
loop_
_entity.id
_entity.type
_entity.pdbx_description
1 polymer ?
#
loop_
_entity_poly.entity_id
_entity_poly.type
_entity_poly.pdbx_seq_one_letter_code
_entity_poly.pdbx_strand_id
1 'polypeptide(L)'
;MIIPRYWAEAKTKMKFEGRQYTIKRFGWSDQNLEAAQQHAEQRVAEATEQLKKDKEIRRLDHKVAYNGAEGLPIREEIIAQQDDVIITRNSYGALCLNTPDVLFADVDLIHHPSSKLATIVFFTLLSLSGLCAIYLSSWWIFGFGCVIALFITGLISKWLFHIQSKFTGTPAQRALEKIRHFSQQHPDWHLRVYRTPNGYRILVMHQTFDPRGEQAQNLFQAISTDSCYVLMCKNQNCFRARISPKPWRIGVERLRQGIWPVQQERIAQRADWVQNYQQHAQNYASCRFIEQFGHQLSHPKAKRVQLLHDQYCKSDTQLEIA
;
A
#
# COMPACT_ATOMS: atom_id res chain seq x y z
N MET A 1 9.33 -12.35 -7.30
CA MET A 1 8.43 -12.39 -6.14
C MET A 1 9.13 -13.06 -4.98
N ILE A 2 9.09 -12.50 -3.76
CA ILE A 2 9.81 -13.05 -2.59
C ILE A 2 8.81 -13.25 -1.43
N ILE A 3 8.26 -14.47 -1.31
CA ILE A 3 7.33 -14.85 -0.24
C ILE A 3 7.81 -16.17 0.40
N PRO A 4 8.75 -16.09 1.34
CA PRO A 4 9.36 -17.28 1.93
C PRO A 4 8.40 -18.07 2.81
N ARG A 5 8.51 -19.40 2.77
CA ARG A 5 7.72 -20.31 3.61
C ARG A 5 8.18 -20.33 5.06
N TYR A 6 9.49 -20.37 5.27
CA TYR A 6 10.11 -20.50 6.58
C TYR A 6 10.78 -19.19 6.99
N TRP A 7 10.64 -18.85 8.26
CA TRP A 7 11.17 -17.62 8.84
C TRP A 7 11.79 -17.91 10.19
N ALA A 8 12.91 -17.27 10.47
CA ALA A 8 13.60 -17.35 11.74
C ALA A 8 14.09 -15.97 12.17
N GLU A 9 14.55 -15.87 13.41
CA GLU A 9 15.03 -14.63 14.00
C GLU A 9 16.33 -14.91 14.74
N ALA A 10 17.36 -14.15 14.42
CA ALA A 10 18.62 -14.16 15.16
C ALA A 10 18.83 -12.82 15.85
N LYS A 11 19.49 -12.87 17.01
CA LYS A 11 19.74 -11.70 17.84
C LYS A 11 21.13 -11.81 18.47
N THR A 12 21.91 -10.73 18.35
CA THR A 12 23.19 -10.58 19.05
C THR A 12 23.17 -9.32 19.90
N LYS A 13 23.80 -9.41 21.07
CA LYS A 13 24.14 -8.27 21.92
C LYS A 13 25.65 -8.08 21.89
N MET A 14 26.11 -6.86 21.66
CA MET A 14 27.54 -6.54 21.64
C MET A 14 27.81 -5.15 22.21
N LYS A 15 29.05 -4.90 22.62
CA LYS A 15 29.52 -3.57 23.02
C LYS A 15 30.46 -3.03 21.95
N PHE A 16 30.19 -1.83 21.46
CA PHE A 16 31.01 -1.17 20.43
C PHE A 16 31.13 0.32 20.78
N GLU A 17 32.35 0.87 20.76
CA GLU A 17 32.66 2.26 21.16
C GLU A 17 31.99 2.65 22.50
N GLY A 18 32.07 1.78 23.51
CA GLY A 18 31.51 2.04 24.85
C GLY A 18 29.98 1.88 24.97
N ARG A 19 29.23 1.74 23.87
CA ARG A 19 27.77 1.59 23.84
C ARG A 19 27.34 0.14 23.64
N GLN A 20 26.21 -0.25 24.24
CA GLN A 20 25.60 -1.56 23.98
C GLN A 20 24.70 -1.50 22.74
N TYR A 21 24.87 -2.46 21.85
CA TYR A 21 24.05 -2.66 20.66
C TYR A 21 23.32 -3.99 20.77
N THR A 22 22.03 -3.97 20.41
CA THR A 22 21.24 -5.17 20.17
C THR A 22 20.89 -5.19 18.69
N ILE A 23 21.43 -6.16 17.96
CA ILE A 23 21.15 -6.36 16.55
C ILE A 23 20.20 -7.54 16.43
N LYS A 24 19.11 -7.35 15.67
CA LYS A 24 18.11 -8.37 15.42
C LYS A 24 17.77 -8.38 13.93
N ARG A 25 17.84 -9.56 13.34
CA ARG A 25 17.50 -9.78 11.92
C ARG A 25 16.54 -10.93 11.76
N PHE A 26 15.71 -10.82 10.74
CA PHE A 26 14.97 -11.96 10.23
C PHE A 26 15.79 -12.68 9.17
N GLY A 27 15.75 -14.00 9.21
CA GLY A 27 16.16 -14.87 8.12
C GLY A 27 14.96 -15.63 7.58
N TRP A 28 15.12 -16.14 6.37
CA TRP A 28 14.05 -16.81 5.65
C TRP A 28 14.59 -17.84 4.67
N SER A 29 13.75 -18.84 4.36
CA SER A 29 14.06 -19.91 3.41
C SER A 29 12.77 -20.51 2.83
N ASP A 30 12.87 -21.11 1.65
CA ASP A 30 11.80 -21.92 1.05
C ASP A 30 11.96 -23.43 1.35
N GLN A 31 13.10 -23.84 1.90
CA GLN A 31 13.44 -25.25 2.11
C GLN A 31 13.03 -25.76 3.49
N ASN A 32 13.52 -25.13 4.56
CA ASN A 32 13.27 -25.56 5.94
C ASN A 32 13.59 -24.44 6.96
N LEU A 33 13.26 -24.69 8.23
CA LEU A 33 13.52 -23.75 9.34
C LEU A 33 15.01 -23.57 9.63
N GLU A 34 15.83 -24.60 9.46
CA GLU A 34 17.27 -24.54 9.73
C GLU A 34 17.98 -23.57 8.78
N ALA A 35 17.69 -23.65 7.48
CA ALA A 35 18.20 -22.73 6.48
C ALA A 35 17.73 -21.29 6.76
N ALA A 36 16.49 -21.10 7.23
CA ALA A 36 16.02 -19.78 7.63
C ALA A 36 16.79 -19.24 8.85
N GLN A 37 17.14 -20.11 9.81
CA GLN A 37 17.93 -19.75 11.00
C GLN A 37 19.37 -19.39 10.61
N GLN A 38 20.03 -20.20 9.79
CA GLN A 38 21.38 -19.92 9.27
C GLN A 38 21.41 -18.57 8.53
N HIS A 39 20.41 -18.31 7.69
CA HIS A 39 20.29 -17.01 7.01
C HIS A 39 20.09 -15.85 7.99
N ALA A 40 19.32 -16.05 9.08
CA ALA A 40 19.14 -15.02 10.09
C ALA A 40 20.47 -14.69 10.80
N GLU A 41 21.23 -15.72 11.16
CA GLU A 41 22.54 -15.61 11.82
C GLU A 41 23.58 -14.95 10.91
N GLN A 42 23.62 -15.33 9.63
CA GLN A 42 24.45 -14.67 8.62
C GLN A 42 24.15 -13.18 8.54
N ARG A 43 22.87 -12.78 8.44
CA ARG A 43 22.47 -11.36 8.38
C ARG A 43 22.84 -10.60 9.65
N VAL A 44 22.82 -11.24 10.81
CA VAL A 44 23.30 -10.64 12.07
C VAL A 44 24.81 -10.44 12.04
N ALA A 45 25.57 -11.41 11.55
CA ALA A 45 27.02 -11.32 11.40
C ALA A 45 27.39 -10.18 10.42
N GLU A 46 26.75 -10.12 9.25
CA GLU A 46 26.95 -9.07 8.26
C GLU A 46 26.64 -7.68 8.83
N ALA A 47 25.51 -7.53 9.54
CA ALA A 47 25.16 -6.29 10.21
C ALA A 47 26.17 -5.89 11.30
N THR A 48 26.76 -6.88 11.97
CA THR A 48 27.78 -6.65 12.99
C THR A 48 29.08 -6.12 12.37
N GLU A 49 29.50 -6.69 11.23
CA GLU A 49 30.65 -6.19 10.47
C GLU A 49 30.36 -4.82 9.85
N GLN A 50 29.14 -4.59 9.38
CA GLN A 50 28.73 -3.28 8.86
C GLN A 50 28.75 -2.21 9.95
N LEU A 51 28.29 -2.51 11.17
CA LEU A 51 28.36 -1.58 12.31
C LEU A 51 29.81 -1.15 12.60
N LYS A 52 30.77 -2.08 12.47
CA LYS A 52 32.20 -1.77 12.67
C LYS A 52 32.75 -0.82 11.60
N LYS A 53 32.22 -0.86 10.38
CA LYS A 53 32.65 -0.01 9.24
C LYS A 53 31.94 1.34 9.22
N ASP A 54 30.61 1.32 9.22
CA ASP A 54 29.76 2.48 8.95
C ASP A 54 29.42 3.26 10.23
N LYS A 55 29.75 2.72 11.42
CA LYS A 55 29.46 3.23 12.77
C LYS A 55 27.98 3.41 13.12
N GLU A 56 27.11 3.38 12.12
CA GLU A 56 25.66 3.47 12.26
C GLU A 56 24.98 2.46 11.34
N ILE A 57 24.04 1.70 11.92
CA ILE A 57 23.20 0.75 11.17
C ILE A 57 21.79 0.72 11.73
N ARG A 58 20.84 0.26 10.91
CA ARG A 58 19.51 -0.15 11.38
C ARG A 58 19.68 -1.31 12.36
N ARG A 59 19.34 -1.10 13.64
CA ARG A 59 19.59 -2.10 14.68
C ARG A 59 18.62 -3.28 14.64
N LEU A 60 17.35 -3.01 14.37
CA LEU A 60 16.29 -4.01 14.44
C LEU A 60 15.51 -4.06 13.13
N ASP A 61 15.35 -5.27 12.60
CA ASP A 61 14.32 -5.52 11.59
C ASP A 61 12.96 -5.44 12.27
N HIS A 62 12.13 -4.50 11.81
CA HIS A 62 10.82 -4.30 12.40
C HIS A 62 9.82 -5.33 11.86
N LYS A 63 8.84 -5.57 12.71
CA LYS A 63 7.73 -6.49 12.52
C LYS A 63 6.56 -5.70 11.91
N VAL A 64 6.68 -5.27 10.64
CA VAL A 64 5.73 -4.33 10.01
C VAL A 64 4.85 -5.04 8.96
N ALA A 65 3.61 -4.56 8.84
CA ALA A 65 2.58 -5.03 7.92
C ALA A 65 2.94 -4.92 6.42
N TYR A 66 4.00 -4.17 6.09
CA TYR A 66 4.46 -3.89 4.73
C TYR A 66 6.00 -3.90 4.68
N ASN A 67 6.60 -4.92 5.29
CA ASN A 67 8.04 -5.16 5.21
C ASN A 67 8.60 -5.14 3.78
N GLY A 68 7.72 -5.42 2.80
CA GLY A 68 8.06 -5.36 1.38
C GLY A 68 8.61 -4.02 0.89
N ALA A 69 8.09 -2.90 1.38
CA ALA A 69 8.59 -1.56 1.04
C ALA A 69 9.90 -1.21 1.77
N GLU A 70 10.20 -1.87 2.89
CA GLU A 70 11.44 -1.70 3.65
C GLU A 70 12.57 -2.67 3.20
N GLY A 71 12.37 -3.41 2.11
CA GLY A 71 13.36 -4.32 1.52
C GLY A 71 13.42 -5.71 2.17
N LEU A 72 12.54 -6.02 3.11
CA LEU A 72 12.36 -7.38 3.63
C LEU A 72 11.32 -8.14 2.79
N PRO A 73 11.42 -9.48 2.64
CA PRO A 73 10.40 -10.23 1.92
C PRO A 73 9.00 -10.12 2.53
N ILE A 74 7.97 -10.49 1.77
CA ILE A 74 6.60 -10.56 2.26
C ILE A 74 6.51 -11.68 3.31
N ARG A 75 6.41 -11.26 4.57
CA ARG A 75 6.33 -12.13 5.74
C ARG A 75 4.88 -12.41 6.12
N GLU A 76 4.24 -13.28 5.36
CA GLU A 76 2.82 -13.58 5.49
C GLU A 76 2.56 -15.08 5.38
N GLU A 77 1.44 -15.51 5.94
CA GLU A 77 0.97 -16.89 5.84
C GLU A 77 0.53 -17.16 4.39
N ILE A 78 1.07 -18.21 3.77
CA ILE A 78 0.61 -18.67 2.46
C ILE A 78 -0.66 -19.51 2.65
N ILE A 79 -1.75 -19.07 2.04
CA ILE A 79 -3.07 -19.70 2.13
C ILE A 79 -3.32 -20.64 0.97
N ALA A 80 -2.91 -20.23 -0.23
CA ALA A 80 -3.01 -21.02 -1.43
C ALA A 80 -1.95 -20.61 -2.44
N GLN A 81 -1.60 -21.53 -3.33
CA GLN A 81 -0.70 -21.28 -4.45
C GLN A 81 -1.30 -21.93 -5.70
N GLN A 82 -1.37 -21.17 -6.78
CA GLN A 82 -1.79 -21.63 -8.11
C GLN A 82 -0.71 -21.18 -9.09
N ASP A 83 0.04 -22.13 -9.65
CA ASP A 83 1.26 -21.86 -10.42
C ASP A 83 2.24 -20.95 -9.62
N ASP A 84 2.53 -19.77 -10.15
CA ASP A 84 3.37 -18.74 -9.56
C ASP A 84 2.58 -17.59 -8.91
N VAL A 85 1.26 -17.75 -8.76
CA VAL A 85 0.37 -16.83 -8.05
C VAL A 85 0.18 -17.34 -6.62
N ILE A 86 0.45 -16.50 -5.63
CA ILE A 86 0.39 -16.85 -4.21
C ILE A 86 -0.65 -15.99 -3.51
N ILE A 87 -1.59 -16.66 -2.83
CA ILE A 87 -2.54 -16.01 -1.94
C ILE A 87 -1.99 -16.06 -0.53
N THR A 88 -1.79 -14.89 0.08
CA THR A 88 -1.30 -14.74 1.44
C THR A 88 -2.36 -14.14 2.36
N ARG A 89 -2.23 -14.35 3.66
CA ARG A 89 -2.96 -13.60 4.69
C ARG A 89 -2.05 -12.57 5.33
N ASN A 90 -2.38 -11.30 5.15
CA ASN A 90 -1.59 -10.20 5.66
C ASN A 90 -1.71 -10.03 7.18
N SER A 91 -0.91 -9.11 7.72
CA SER A 91 -0.79 -8.90 9.17
C SER A 91 -2.07 -8.50 9.91
N TYR A 92 -3.05 -7.92 9.20
CA TYR A 92 -4.36 -7.59 9.77
C TYR A 92 -5.43 -8.64 9.43
N GLY A 93 -5.08 -9.67 8.67
CA GLY A 93 -5.90 -10.86 8.44
C GLY A 93 -6.64 -10.90 7.11
N ALA A 94 -6.51 -9.90 6.24
CA ALA A 94 -7.10 -9.95 4.89
C ALA A 94 -6.24 -10.76 3.92
N LEU A 95 -6.88 -11.33 2.90
CA LEU A 95 -6.24 -12.08 1.83
C LEU A 95 -5.68 -11.13 0.78
N CYS A 96 -4.49 -11.45 0.31
CA CYS A 96 -3.82 -10.76 -0.78
C CYS A 96 -3.36 -11.76 -1.83
N LEU A 97 -3.70 -11.51 -3.07
CA LEU A 97 -3.13 -12.17 -4.24
C LEU A 97 -1.81 -11.48 -4.57
N ASN A 98 -0.77 -12.28 -4.81
CA ASN A 98 0.54 -11.83 -5.25
C ASN A 98 0.90 -12.56 -6.54
N THR A 99 1.35 -11.83 -7.54
CA THR A 99 1.69 -12.36 -8.87
C THR A 99 2.99 -11.71 -9.34
N PRO A 100 3.93 -12.46 -9.95
CA PRO A 100 5.22 -11.88 -10.32
C PRO A 100 5.11 -10.82 -11.41
N ASP A 101 4.13 -10.95 -12.33
CA ASP A 101 4.16 -10.25 -13.60
C ASP A 101 2.79 -9.81 -14.16
N VAL A 102 1.67 -10.08 -13.48
CA VAL A 102 0.35 -9.56 -13.90
C VAL A 102 0.07 -8.25 -13.19
N LEU A 103 0.04 -7.16 -13.95
CA LEU A 103 0.05 -5.80 -13.40
C LEU A 103 -1.28 -5.44 -12.75
N PHE A 104 -1.21 -5.18 -11.43
CA PHE A 104 -2.23 -4.45 -10.67
C PHE A 104 -1.73 -3.07 -10.29
N ALA A 105 -2.63 -2.09 -10.27
CA ALA A 105 -2.37 -0.74 -9.77
C ALA A 105 -3.55 -0.24 -8.92
N ASP A 106 -3.28 0.22 -7.71
CA ASP A 106 -4.29 0.83 -6.83
C ASP A 106 -4.18 2.36 -6.89
N VAL A 107 -5.29 3.03 -7.22
CA VAL A 107 -5.42 4.49 -7.31
C VAL A 107 -6.36 4.95 -6.21
N ASP A 108 -5.81 5.63 -5.20
CA ASP A 108 -6.60 6.18 -4.10
C ASP A 108 -7.26 7.51 -4.48
N LEU A 109 -8.48 7.71 -3.97
CA LEU A 109 -9.22 8.96 -4.11
C LEU A 109 -8.71 9.99 -3.10
N ILE A 110 -8.31 11.14 -3.60
CA ILE A 110 -7.87 12.26 -2.77
C ILE A 110 -9.10 13.03 -2.29
N HIS A 111 -9.41 12.92 -1.00
CA HIS A 111 -10.55 13.59 -0.35
C HIS A 111 -10.16 14.84 0.45
N HIS A 112 -8.88 15.21 0.44
CA HIS A 112 -8.34 16.33 1.20
C HIS A 112 -7.64 17.33 0.28
N PRO A 113 -7.62 18.63 0.65
CA PRO A 113 -6.81 19.60 -0.08
C PRO A 113 -5.34 19.18 -0.07
N SER A 114 -4.64 19.43 -1.17
CA SER A 114 -3.20 19.19 -1.22
C SER A 114 -2.48 20.13 -0.25
N SER A 115 -1.35 19.68 0.33
CA SER A 115 -0.54 20.53 1.20
C SER A 115 -0.09 21.81 0.48
N LYS A 116 0.16 21.74 -0.83
CA LYS A 116 0.49 22.91 -1.66
C LYS A 116 -0.63 23.96 -1.64
N LEU A 117 -1.89 23.54 -1.79
CA LEU A 117 -3.03 24.46 -1.70
C LEU A 117 -3.09 25.11 -0.31
N ALA A 118 -2.92 24.33 0.76
CA ALA A 118 -2.89 24.86 2.11
C ALA A 118 -1.75 25.85 2.34
N THR A 119 -0.56 25.57 1.82
CA THR A 119 0.60 26.47 1.87
C THR A 119 0.33 27.76 1.11
N ILE A 120 -0.23 27.68 -0.11
CA ILE A 120 -0.60 28.87 -0.90
C ILE A 120 -1.61 29.72 -0.13
N VAL A 121 -2.69 29.11 0.37
CA VAL A 121 -3.72 29.79 1.17
C VAL A 121 -3.09 30.49 2.38
N PHE A 122 -2.25 29.79 3.13
CA PHE A 122 -1.56 30.34 4.30
C PHE A 122 -0.73 31.57 3.94
N PHE A 123 0.12 31.48 2.91
CA PHE A 123 0.96 32.61 2.49
C PHE A 123 0.16 33.77 1.90
N THR A 124 -0.96 33.52 1.21
CA THR A 124 -1.87 34.59 0.77
C THR A 124 -2.52 35.31 1.96
N LEU A 125 -2.95 34.59 3.00
CA LEU A 125 -3.50 35.19 4.22
C LEU A 125 -2.43 35.98 4.98
N LEU A 126 -1.20 35.45 5.06
CA LEU A 126 -0.07 36.11 5.69
C LEU A 126 0.30 37.40 4.95
N SER A 127 0.32 37.38 3.61
CA SER A 127 0.57 38.55 2.77
C SER A 127 -0.51 39.61 2.96
N LEU A 128 -1.79 39.22 2.98
CA LEU A 128 -2.91 40.14 3.24
C LEU A 128 -2.81 40.77 4.63
N SER A 129 -2.47 40.00 5.65
CA SER A 129 -2.21 40.49 7.01
C SER A 129 -1.06 41.50 7.05
N GLY A 130 0.02 41.23 6.32
CA GLY A 130 1.17 42.15 6.18
C GLY A 130 0.77 43.48 5.53
N LEU A 131 0.00 43.43 4.45
CA LEU A 131 -0.51 44.63 3.77
C LEU A 131 -1.41 45.46 4.70
N CYS A 132 -2.30 44.81 5.45
CA CYS A 132 -3.14 45.49 6.44
C CYS A 132 -2.32 46.13 7.57
N ALA A 133 -1.28 45.45 8.07
CA ALA A 133 -0.41 45.96 9.11
C ALA A 133 0.38 47.21 8.67
N ILE A 134 0.84 47.23 7.42
CA ILE A 134 1.51 48.40 6.80
C ILE A 134 0.50 49.56 6.67
N TYR A 135 -0.67 49.29 6.11
CA TYR A 135 -1.70 50.32 5.89
C TYR A 135 -2.16 50.98 7.20
N LEU A 136 -2.28 50.19 8.27
CA LEU A 136 -2.73 50.64 9.59
C LEU A 136 -1.57 51.00 10.54
N SER A 137 -0.31 50.96 10.06
CA SER A 137 0.90 51.25 10.83
C SER A 137 1.01 50.52 12.18
N SER A 138 0.58 49.25 12.25
CA SER A 138 0.52 48.49 13.51
C SER A 138 0.99 47.05 13.37
N TRP A 139 2.05 46.71 14.10
CA TRP A 139 2.61 45.35 14.15
C TRP A 139 1.73 44.35 14.91
N TRP A 140 0.86 44.82 15.80
CA TRP A 140 -0.11 43.95 16.48
C TRP A 140 -1.09 43.32 15.49
N ILE A 141 -1.47 44.06 14.44
CA ILE A 141 -2.38 43.57 13.40
C ILE A 141 -1.72 42.41 12.63
N PHE A 142 -0.42 42.52 12.36
CA PHE A 142 0.32 41.42 11.76
C PHE A 142 0.37 40.21 12.69
N GLY A 143 0.67 40.41 13.98
CA GLY A 143 0.70 39.34 14.98
C GLY A 143 -0.63 38.60 15.09
N PHE A 144 -1.75 39.32 15.23
CA PHE A 144 -3.09 38.71 15.28
C PHE A 144 -3.46 38.03 13.96
N GLY A 145 -3.14 38.66 12.81
CA GLY A 145 -3.42 38.10 11.50
C GLY A 145 -2.63 36.81 11.21
N CYS A 146 -1.40 36.68 11.70
CA CYS A 146 -0.64 35.43 11.66
C CYS A 146 -1.35 34.29 12.41
N VAL A 147 -1.83 34.57 13.63
CA VAL A 147 -2.58 33.60 14.44
C VAL A 147 -3.86 33.20 13.71
N ILE A 148 -4.62 34.17 13.21
CA ILE A 148 -5.85 33.93 12.45
C ILE A 148 -5.57 33.09 11.20
N ALA A 149 -4.50 33.38 10.46
CA ALA A 149 -4.10 32.63 9.27
C ALA A 149 -3.86 31.14 9.59
N LEU A 150 -3.22 30.82 10.72
CA LEU A 150 -3.00 29.43 11.15
C LEU A 150 -4.32 28.67 11.35
N PHE A 151 -5.32 29.30 11.98
CA PHE A 151 -6.61 28.67 12.24
C PHE A 151 -7.50 28.57 10.99
N ILE A 152 -7.53 29.61 10.16
CA ILE A 152 -8.48 29.71 9.04
C ILE A 152 -7.98 28.98 7.78
N THR A 153 -6.66 28.80 7.62
CA THR A 153 -6.08 28.12 6.43
C THR A 153 -6.74 26.78 6.16
N GLY A 154 -6.95 25.96 7.19
CA GLY A 154 -7.59 24.64 7.03
C GLY A 154 -9.04 24.73 6.54
N LEU A 155 -9.80 25.72 7.00
CA LEU A 155 -11.19 25.94 6.59
C LEU A 155 -11.27 26.42 5.15
N ILE A 156 -10.51 27.46 4.79
CA ILE A 156 -10.47 28.01 3.43
C ILE A 156 -9.98 26.96 2.44
N SER A 157 -8.95 26.19 2.78
CA SER A 157 -8.42 25.14 1.90
C SER A 157 -9.45 24.04 1.63
N LYS A 158 -10.22 23.62 2.64
CA LYS A 158 -11.32 22.65 2.46
C LYS A 158 -12.46 23.23 1.61
N TRP A 159 -12.83 24.48 1.86
CA TRP A 159 -13.88 25.16 1.11
C TRP A 159 -13.49 25.33 -0.38
N LEU A 160 -12.28 25.82 -0.66
CA LEU A 160 -11.74 25.92 -2.02
C LEU A 160 -11.67 24.55 -2.71
N PHE A 161 -11.23 23.50 -2.00
CA PHE A 161 -11.21 22.15 -2.54
C PHE A 161 -12.62 21.64 -2.89
N HIS A 162 -13.62 21.91 -2.05
CA HIS A 162 -14.99 21.51 -2.32
C HIS A 162 -15.56 22.27 -3.53
N ILE A 163 -15.31 23.58 -3.65
CA ILE A 163 -15.67 24.36 -4.83
C ILE A 163 -14.99 23.82 -6.07
N GLN A 164 -13.69 23.59 -6.02
CA GLN A 164 -12.94 23.02 -7.13
C GLN A 164 -13.53 21.67 -7.56
N SER A 165 -13.96 20.82 -6.61
CA SER A 165 -14.58 19.53 -6.92
C SER A 165 -15.96 19.64 -7.59
N LYS A 166 -16.69 20.74 -7.39
CA LYS A 166 -17.93 21.00 -8.12
C LYS A 166 -17.66 21.35 -9.59
N PHE A 167 -16.58 22.07 -9.87
CA PHE A 167 -16.23 22.48 -11.24
C PHE A 167 -15.43 21.42 -12.01
N THR A 168 -14.52 20.72 -11.34
CA THR A 168 -13.59 19.75 -11.97
C THR A 168 -14.03 18.29 -11.81
N GLY A 169 -15.19 18.06 -11.22
CA GLY A 169 -15.70 16.71 -10.93
C GLY A 169 -15.24 16.14 -9.59
N THR A 170 -15.98 15.12 -9.14
CA THR A 170 -15.69 14.40 -7.89
C THR A 170 -14.31 13.73 -7.93
N PRO A 171 -13.66 13.45 -6.78
CA PRO A 171 -12.39 12.71 -6.76
C PRO A 171 -12.44 11.40 -7.57
N ALA A 172 -13.58 10.69 -7.51
CA ALA A 172 -13.80 9.46 -8.25
C ALA A 172 -13.83 9.67 -9.78
N GLN A 173 -14.51 10.73 -10.24
CA GLN A 173 -14.53 11.07 -11.67
C GLN A 173 -13.15 11.48 -12.17
N ARG A 174 -12.44 12.33 -11.44
CA ARG A 174 -11.07 12.76 -11.81
C ARG A 174 -10.08 11.59 -11.88
N ALA A 175 -10.16 10.65 -10.95
CA ALA A 175 -9.32 9.46 -11.00
C ALA A 175 -9.65 8.56 -12.21
N LEU A 176 -10.93 8.41 -12.53
CA LEU A 176 -11.37 7.64 -13.69
C LEU A 176 -11.00 8.31 -15.02
N GLU A 177 -11.09 9.64 -15.11
CA GLU A 177 -10.66 10.42 -16.26
C GLU A 177 -9.17 10.27 -16.54
N LYS A 178 -8.32 10.22 -15.51
CA LYS A 178 -6.88 9.92 -15.70
C LYS A 178 -6.66 8.54 -16.33
N ILE A 179 -7.38 7.52 -15.88
CA ILE A 179 -7.31 6.16 -16.43
C ILE A 179 -7.79 6.15 -17.88
N ARG A 180 -8.90 6.84 -18.16
CA ARG A 180 -9.46 6.99 -19.51
C ARG A 180 -8.51 7.71 -20.46
N HIS A 181 -7.91 8.82 -20.01
CA HIS A 181 -6.93 9.57 -20.79
C HIS A 181 -5.70 8.72 -21.11
N PHE A 182 -5.16 7.98 -20.13
CA PHE A 182 -4.09 7.02 -20.38
C PHE A 182 -4.48 5.99 -21.45
N SER A 183 -5.68 5.39 -21.34
CA SER A 183 -6.12 4.41 -22.34
C SER A 183 -6.30 4.99 -23.74
N GLN A 184 -6.74 6.25 -23.87
CA GLN A 184 -6.84 6.92 -25.18
C GLN A 184 -5.47 7.09 -25.85
N GLN A 185 -4.43 7.36 -25.06
CA GLN A 185 -3.05 7.46 -25.54
C GLN A 185 -2.41 6.08 -25.80
N HIS A 186 -2.98 5.03 -25.23
CA HIS A 186 -2.47 3.67 -25.27
C HIS A 186 -3.59 2.67 -25.61
N PRO A 187 -4.13 2.69 -26.84
CA PRO A 187 -5.30 1.87 -27.21
C PRO A 187 -5.05 0.37 -27.09
N ASP A 188 -3.82 -0.10 -27.23
CA ASP A 188 -3.47 -1.52 -27.05
C ASP A 188 -3.49 -1.98 -25.59
N TRP A 189 -3.53 -1.06 -24.64
CA TRP A 189 -3.57 -1.39 -23.22
C TRP A 189 -4.97 -1.80 -22.81
N HIS A 190 -5.22 -3.10 -22.78
CA HIS A 190 -6.43 -3.64 -22.18
C HIS A 190 -6.41 -3.43 -20.66
N LEU A 191 -7.26 -2.53 -20.15
CA LEU A 191 -7.41 -2.23 -18.73
C LEU A 191 -8.78 -2.68 -18.24
N ARG A 192 -8.83 -3.38 -17.11
CA ARG A 192 -10.06 -3.61 -16.33
C ARG A 192 -10.02 -2.76 -15.08
N VAL A 193 -11.08 -1.98 -14.84
CA VAL A 193 -11.17 -1.04 -13.72
C VAL A 193 -12.21 -1.53 -12.73
N TYR A 194 -11.82 -1.59 -11.45
CA TYR A 194 -12.65 -2.02 -10.34
C TYR A 194 -12.75 -0.91 -9.31
N ARG A 195 -13.97 -0.60 -8.84
CA ARG A 195 -14.19 0.28 -7.70
C ARG A 195 -13.79 -0.44 -6.41
N THR A 196 -12.94 0.20 -5.62
CA THR A 196 -12.64 -0.21 -4.24
C THR A 196 -13.22 0.84 -3.28
N PRO A 197 -13.27 0.59 -1.96
CA PRO A 197 -13.87 1.57 -1.05
C PRO A 197 -13.15 2.93 -1.02
N ASN A 198 -11.84 2.96 -1.25
CA ASN A 198 -11.04 4.19 -1.22
C ASN A 198 -10.59 4.67 -2.60
N GLY A 199 -10.92 3.97 -3.68
CA GLY A 199 -10.17 4.12 -4.91
C GLY A 199 -10.68 3.32 -6.09
N TYR A 200 -9.80 3.16 -7.06
CA TYR A 200 -9.92 2.17 -8.12
C TYR A 200 -8.75 1.21 -8.06
N ARG A 201 -9.00 -0.02 -8.51
CA ARG A 201 -7.96 -0.97 -8.85
C ARG A 201 -7.99 -1.17 -10.35
N ILE A 202 -6.83 -1.14 -10.97
CA ILE A 202 -6.64 -1.41 -12.39
C ILE A 202 -5.94 -2.76 -12.51
N LEU A 203 -6.44 -3.61 -13.38
CA LEU A 203 -5.80 -4.85 -13.81
C LEU A 203 -5.50 -4.75 -15.31
N VAL A 204 -4.25 -4.96 -15.69
CA VAL A 204 -3.83 -4.93 -17.09
C VAL A 204 -3.86 -6.34 -17.67
N MET A 205 -4.51 -6.48 -18.83
CA MET A 205 -4.91 -7.78 -19.35
C MET A 205 -4.11 -8.24 -20.57
N HIS A 206 -3.56 -7.32 -21.36
CA HIS A 206 -3.04 -7.63 -22.70
C HIS A 206 -1.67 -8.35 -22.70
N GLN A 207 -0.87 -8.20 -21.64
CA GLN A 207 0.46 -8.84 -21.52
C GLN A 207 0.92 -8.94 -20.05
N THR A 208 2.09 -9.54 -19.84
CA THR A 208 2.81 -9.57 -18.55
C THR A 208 3.85 -8.45 -18.46
N PHE A 209 4.21 -8.05 -17.25
CA PHE A 209 5.05 -6.91 -16.95
C PHE A 209 6.14 -7.26 -15.94
N ASP A 210 7.32 -6.67 -16.09
CA ASP A 210 8.29 -6.61 -15.01
C ASP A 210 7.87 -5.49 -14.01
N PRO A 211 7.69 -5.78 -12.71
CA PRO A 211 7.42 -4.77 -11.67
C PRO A 211 8.46 -3.64 -11.61
N ARG A 212 9.68 -3.87 -12.09
CA ARG A 212 10.76 -2.86 -12.19
C ARG A 212 10.88 -2.23 -13.57
N GLY A 213 10.19 -2.78 -14.56
CA GLY A 213 10.27 -2.33 -15.96
C GLY A 213 9.59 -0.98 -16.18
N GLU A 214 10.10 -0.23 -17.16
CA GLU A 214 9.64 1.13 -17.47
C GLU A 214 8.14 1.19 -17.80
N GLN A 215 7.60 0.21 -18.53
CA GLN A 215 6.19 0.20 -18.90
C GLN A 215 5.25 0.21 -17.68
N ALA A 216 5.58 -0.57 -16.64
CA ALA A 216 4.80 -0.57 -15.40
C ALA A 216 4.92 0.77 -14.67
N GLN A 217 6.12 1.37 -14.64
CA GLN A 217 6.36 2.66 -14.00
C GLN A 217 5.64 3.81 -14.72
N ASN A 218 5.62 3.79 -16.05
CA ASN A 218 4.92 4.78 -16.86
C ASN A 218 3.42 4.78 -16.58
N LEU A 219 2.81 3.57 -16.52
CA LEU A 219 1.41 3.45 -16.11
C LEU A 219 1.21 4.00 -14.69
N PHE A 220 2.04 3.57 -13.72
CA PHE A 220 1.90 3.98 -12.33
C PHE A 220 1.94 5.50 -12.16
N GLN A 221 2.86 6.17 -12.86
CA GLN A 221 2.96 7.62 -12.87
C GLN A 221 1.73 8.27 -13.51
N ALA A 222 1.31 7.80 -14.68
CA ALA A 222 0.20 8.38 -15.43
C ALA A 222 -1.12 8.37 -14.64
N ILE A 223 -1.42 7.25 -13.96
CA ILE A 223 -2.67 7.11 -13.19
C ILE A 223 -2.53 7.52 -11.71
N SER A 224 -1.35 7.99 -11.30
CA SER A 224 -1.06 8.40 -9.90
C SER A 224 -1.26 7.26 -8.89
N THR A 225 -0.66 6.09 -9.17
CA THR A 225 -0.67 4.93 -8.26
C THR A 225 0.03 5.26 -6.94
N ASP A 226 -0.41 4.66 -5.83
CA ASP A 226 0.19 4.85 -4.50
C ASP A 226 1.71 4.57 -4.50
N SER A 227 2.50 5.50 -3.97
CA SER A 227 3.97 5.42 -4.03
C SER A 227 4.54 4.30 -3.15
N CYS A 228 3.91 4.01 -2.00
CA CYS A 228 4.27 2.89 -1.16
C CYS A 228 4.04 1.55 -1.88
N TYR A 229 2.92 1.43 -2.60
CA TYR A 229 2.62 0.29 -3.45
C TYR A 229 3.64 0.12 -4.58
N VAL A 230 4.00 1.20 -5.29
CA VAL A 230 5.03 1.16 -6.35
C VAL A 230 6.37 0.68 -5.79
N LEU A 231 6.78 1.21 -4.64
CA LEU A 231 8.03 0.79 -3.97
C LEU A 231 7.99 -0.68 -3.55
N MET A 232 6.86 -1.13 -2.99
CA MET A 232 6.65 -2.53 -2.65
C MET A 232 6.78 -3.43 -3.88
N CYS A 233 6.17 -3.06 -5.01
CA CYS A 233 6.27 -3.84 -6.25
C CYS A 233 7.73 -4.01 -6.70
N LYS A 234 8.52 -2.92 -6.67
CA LYS A 234 9.95 -2.95 -7.01
C LYS A 234 10.76 -3.83 -6.06
N ASN A 235 10.55 -3.69 -4.76
CA ASN A 235 11.35 -4.40 -3.76
C ASN A 235 11.01 -5.89 -3.73
N GLN A 236 9.73 -6.23 -3.87
CA GLN A 236 9.25 -7.61 -3.79
C GLN A 236 9.25 -8.34 -5.14
N ASN A 237 9.49 -7.61 -6.23
CA ASN A 237 9.45 -8.15 -7.59
C ASN A 237 8.12 -8.88 -7.86
N CYS A 238 7.01 -8.24 -7.52
CA CYS A 238 5.66 -8.74 -7.77
C CYS A 238 4.64 -7.60 -7.78
N PHE A 239 3.48 -7.84 -8.37
CA PHE A 239 2.27 -7.05 -8.16
C PHE A 239 1.38 -7.72 -7.12
N ARG A 240 0.59 -6.91 -6.41
CA ARG A 240 -0.21 -7.38 -5.26
C ARG A 240 -1.61 -6.78 -5.28
N ALA A 241 -2.62 -7.60 -5.05
CA ALA A 241 -4.01 -7.16 -4.95
C ALA A 241 -4.65 -7.71 -3.68
N ARG A 242 -5.31 -6.86 -2.88
CA ARG A 242 -6.12 -7.33 -1.74
C ARG A 242 -7.44 -7.90 -2.24
N ILE A 243 -7.70 -9.17 -1.95
CA ILE A 243 -8.81 -9.95 -2.50
C ILE A 243 -9.83 -10.38 -1.44
N SER A 244 -9.74 -9.84 -0.23
CA SER A 244 -10.81 -9.93 0.77
C SER A 244 -10.95 -8.62 1.56
N PRO A 245 -12.10 -8.36 2.21
CA PRO A 245 -12.38 -7.10 2.88
C PRO A 245 -11.40 -6.79 4.01
N LYS A 246 -11.19 -5.50 4.30
CA LYS A 246 -10.49 -5.11 5.54
C LYS A 246 -11.39 -5.46 6.73
N PRO A 247 -10.90 -6.14 7.79
CA PRO A 247 -11.74 -6.58 8.91
C PRO A 247 -12.59 -5.44 9.51
N TRP A 248 -11.98 -4.29 9.75
CA TRP A 248 -12.66 -3.16 10.41
C TRP A 248 -13.75 -2.50 9.55
N ARG A 249 -13.81 -2.78 8.24
CA ARG A 249 -14.90 -2.31 7.38
C ARG A 249 -16.11 -3.24 7.38
N ILE A 250 -15.95 -4.45 7.90
CA ILE A 250 -17.00 -5.45 8.02
C ILE A 250 -17.35 -5.74 9.49
N GLY A 251 -17.02 -4.81 10.39
CA GLY A 251 -17.30 -4.94 11.82
C GLY A 251 -16.41 -5.93 12.59
N VAL A 252 -15.34 -6.44 11.98
CA VAL A 252 -14.41 -7.39 12.63
C VAL A 252 -13.14 -6.65 13.08
N GLU A 253 -12.70 -6.88 14.31
CA GLU A 253 -11.42 -6.31 14.74
C GLU A 253 -10.26 -6.84 13.90
N ARG A 254 -9.24 -6.00 13.67
CA ARG A 254 -7.99 -6.43 13.03
C ARG A 254 -7.40 -7.64 13.77
N LEU A 255 -6.82 -8.57 13.02
CA LEU A 255 -6.08 -9.68 13.60
C LEU A 255 -4.93 -9.14 14.47
N ARG A 256 -5.07 -9.30 15.78
CA ARG A 256 -4.04 -8.88 16.74
C ARG A 256 -2.85 -9.85 16.60
N GLN A 257 -1.64 -9.31 16.52
CA GLN A 257 -0.39 -10.09 16.42
C GLN A 257 -0.28 -10.99 15.17
N GLY A 258 -0.83 -10.57 14.03
CA GLY A 258 -0.86 -11.36 12.78
C GLY A 258 0.47 -11.50 12.04
N ILE A 259 1.60 -11.50 12.74
CA ILE A 259 2.93 -11.64 12.12
C ILE A 259 3.23 -13.12 11.98
N TRP A 260 3.49 -13.56 10.75
CA TRP A 260 3.86 -14.93 10.45
C TRP A 260 5.32 -15.22 10.80
N PRO A 261 5.73 -16.41 11.27
CA PRO A 261 4.91 -17.50 11.77
C PRO A 261 4.29 -17.18 13.12
N VAL A 262 3.16 -17.83 13.37
CA VAL A 262 2.38 -17.69 14.60
C VAL A 262 2.99 -18.58 15.68
N GLN A 263 3.03 -18.09 16.93
CA GLN A 263 3.47 -18.89 18.08
C GLN A 263 2.49 -20.04 18.33
N GLN A 264 3.00 -21.21 18.75
CA GLN A 264 2.21 -22.44 18.89
C GLN A 264 0.98 -22.24 19.79
N GLU A 265 1.13 -21.47 20.88
CA GLU A 265 0.09 -21.19 21.87
C GLU A 265 -1.05 -20.32 21.31
N ARG A 266 -0.84 -19.68 20.16
CA ARG A 266 -1.78 -18.73 19.54
C ARG A 266 -2.44 -19.27 18.27
N ILE A 267 -2.10 -20.48 17.84
CA ILE A 267 -2.65 -21.07 16.61
C ILE A 267 -4.17 -21.22 16.73
N ALA A 268 -4.67 -21.75 17.84
CA ALA A 268 -6.10 -21.92 18.08
C ALA A 268 -6.86 -20.58 18.05
N GLN A 269 -6.39 -19.60 18.82
CA GLN A 269 -6.98 -18.25 18.84
C GLN A 269 -7.00 -17.60 17.44
N ARG A 270 -5.94 -17.79 16.65
CA ARG A 270 -5.90 -17.28 15.28
C ARG A 270 -6.92 -18.00 14.39
N ALA A 271 -7.05 -19.32 14.51
CA ALA A 271 -8.00 -20.11 13.74
C ALA A 271 -9.45 -19.64 14.01
N ASP A 272 -9.80 -19.42 15.28
CA ASP A 272 -11.11 -18.90 15.69
C ASP A 272 -11.37 -17.52 15.07
N TRP A 273 -10.37 -16.62 15.13
CA TRP A 273 -10.49 -15.31 14.50
C TRP A 273 -10.67 -15.41 12.98
N VAL A 274 -9.91 -16.30 12.32
CA VAL A 274 -9.99 -16.51 10.86
C VAL A 274 -11.37 -17.03 10.47
N GLN A 275 -11.93 -17.98 11.22
CA GLN A 275 -13.26 -18.50 10.98
C GLN A 275 -14.32 -17.41 11.11
N ASN A 276 -14.29 -16.64 12.20
CA ASN A 276 -15.21 -15.52 12.43
C ASN A 276 -15.09 -14.46 11.31
N TYR A 277 -13.86 -14.10 10.93
CA TYR A 277 -13.61 -13.17 9.84
C TYR A 277 -14.17 -13.67 8.50
N GLN A 278 -13.94 -14.95 8.18
CA GLN A 278 -14.41 -15.53 6.92
C GLN A 278 -15.93 -15.55 6.84
N GLN A 279 -16.63 -15.85 7.93
CA GLN A 279 -18.09 -15.80 7.99
C GLN A 279 -18.62 -14.39 7.69
N HIS A 280 -18.05 -13.35 8.31
CA HIS A 280 -18.46 -11.96 8.05
C HIS A 280 -18.13 -11.51 6.63
N ALA A 281 -16.94 -11.85 6.13
CA ALA A 281 -16.47 -11.48 4.79
C ALA A 281 -17.33 -12.08 3.66
N GLN A 282 -18.16 -13.10 3.93
CA GLN A 282 -19.06 -13.67 2.94
C GLN A 282 -20.12 -12.68 2.42
N ASN A 283 -20.48 -11.68 3.21
CA ASN A 283 -21.54 -10.71 2.86
C ASN A 283 -21.03 -9.47 2.12
N TYR A 284 -19.72 -9.41 1.82
CA TYR A 284 -19.08 -8.24 1.23
C TYR A 284 -18.29 -8.60 -0.02
N ALA A 285 -18.18 -7.62 -0.92
CA ALA A 285 -17.23 -7.62 -2.03
C ALA A 285 -16.01 -6.76 -1.68
N SER A 286 -14.83 -7.12 -2.17
CA SER A 286 -13.60 -6.32 -1.92
C SER A 286 -13.43 -5.19 -2.92
N CYS A 287 -13.98 -5.40 -4.12
CA CYS A 287 -14.08 -4.42 -5.19
C CYS A 287 -15.26 -4.79 -6.08
N ARG A 288 -15.65 -3.89 -6.98
CA ARG A 288 -16.69 -4.13 -7.99
C ARG A 288 -16.19 -3.77 -9.37
N PHE A 289 -16.41 -4.61 -10.37
CA PHE A 289 -16.05 -4.27 -11.75
C PHE A 289 -16.88 -3.06 -12.25
N ILE A 290 -16.23 -2.12 -12.91
CA ILE A 290 -16.88 -0.87 -13.39
C ILE A 290 -16.89 -0.82 -14.90
N GLU A 291 -15.71 -0.81 -15.50
CA GLU A 291 -15.56 -0.71 -16.94
C GLU A 291 -14.20 -1.26 -17.39
N GLN A 292 -14.06 -1.43 -18.70
CA GLN A 292 -12.81 -1.84 -19.33
C GLN A 292 -12.46 -0.90 -20.48
N PHE A 293 -11.18 -0.73 -20.72
CA PHE A 293 -10.65 0.15 -21.76
C PHE A 293 -9.62 -0.57 -22.63
N GLY A 294 -9.32 0.03 -23.78
CA GLY A 294 -8.38 -0.49 -24.78
C GLY A 294 -8.89 -1.70 -25.56
N HIS A 295 -8.02 -2.22 -26.44
CA HIS A 295 -8.26 -3.42 -27.23
C HIS A 295 -8.49 -4.62 -26.31
N GLN A 296 -9.49 -5.45 -26.62
CA GLN A 296 -9.93 -6.54 -25.74
C GLN A 296 -9.05 -7.80 -25.82
N LEU A 297 -7.80 -7.65 -26.29
CA LEU A 297 -6.81 -8.72 -26.28
C LEU A 297 -6.45 -9.07 -24.83
N SER A 298 -6.39 -10.36 -24.51
CA SER A 298 -6.07 -10.82 -23.16
C SER A 298 -4.97 -11.88 -23.20
N HIS A 299 -3.92 -11.66 -22.44
CA HIS A 299 -2.88 -12.65 -22.20
C HIS A 299 -3.45 -13.81 -21.34
N PRO A 300 -3.17 -15.09 -21.68
CA PRO A 300 -3.75 -16.23 -20.97
C PRO A 300 -3.50 -16.21 -19.46
N LYS A 301 -2.30 -15.80 -19.03
CA LYS A 301 -1.97 -15.68 -17.60
C LYS A 301 -2.75 -14.57 -16.92
N ALA A 302 -2.86 -13.40 -17.55
CA ALA A 302 -3.64 -12.28 -16.99
C ALA A 302 -5.12 -12.66 -16.87
N LYS A 303 -5.64 -13.45 -17.82
CA LYS A 303 -7.00 -14.00 -17.75
C LYS A 303 -7.19 -14.93 -16.56
N ARG A 304 -6.24 -15.85 -16.29
CA ARG A 304 -6.30 -16.73 -15.10
C ARG A 304 -6.28 -15.92 -13.80
N VAL A 305 -5.38 -14.94 -13.70
CA VAL A 305 -5.29 -14.04 -12.53
C VAL A 305 -6.55 -13.21 -12.37
N GLN A 306 -7.14 -12.70 -13.45
CA GLN A 306 -8.41 -11.98 -13.43
C GLN A 306 -9.54 -12.84 -12.87
N LEU A 307 -9.69 -14.09 -13.34
CA LEU A 307 -10.73 -14.99 -12.85
C LEU A 307 -10.57 -15.27 -11.35
N LEU A 308 -9.33 -15.53 -10.91
CA LEU A 308 -9.02 -15.74 -9.49
C LEU A 308 -9.32 -14.50 -8.66
N HIS A 309 -8.90 -13.31 -9.12
CA HIS A 309 -9.18 -12.04 -8.47
C HIS A 309 -10.68 -11.78 -8.36
N ASP A 310 -11.42 -11.90 -9.46
CA ASP A 310 -12.84 -11.58 -9.53
C ASP A 310 -13.67 -12.53 -8.65
N GLN A 311 -13.29 -13.80 -8.60
CA GLN A 311 -13.89 -14.80 -7.71
C GLN A 311 -13.71 -14.46 -6.23
N TYR A 312 -12.47 -14.20 -5.77
CA TYR A 312 -12.22 -13.87 -4.36
C TYR A 312 -12.82 -12.51 -3.97
N CYS A 313 -12.72 -11.52 -4.86
CA CYS A 313 -13.26 -10.19 -4.64
C CYS A 313 -14.79 -10.12 -4.71
N LYS A 314 -15.44 -11.10 -5.34
CA LYS A 314 -16.86 -11.07 -5.73
C LYS A 314 -17.20 -9.85 -6.57
N SER A 315 -16.32 -9.53 -7.53
CA SER A 315 -16.34 -8.27 -8.29
C SER A 315 -17.61 -8.05 -9.08
N ASP A 316 -18.30 -9.13 -9.45
CA ASP A 316 -19.49 -9.08 -10.31
C ASP A 316 -20.79 -9.12 -9.50
N THR A 317 -20.69 -9.14 -8.16
CA THR A 317 -21.85 -9.16 -7.26
C THR A 317 -22.30 -7.76 -6.86
N GLN A 318 -23.55 -7.66 -6.40
CA GLN A 318 -24.12 -6.42 -5.85
C GLN A 318 -23.87 -6.26 -4.34
N LEU A 319 -23.04 -7.11 -3.74
CA LEU A 319 -22.67 -7.02 -2.32
C LEU A 319 -22.02 -5.66 -2.01
N GLU A 320 -22.18 -5.21 -0.77
CA GLU A 320 -21.55 -3.98 -0.28
C GLU A 320 -20.02 -4.09 -0.38
N ILE A 321 -19.35 -3.01 -0.80
CA ILE A 321 -17.90 -3.00 -0.97
C ILE A 321 -17.21 -2.64 0.35
N ALA A 322 -16.31 -3.50 0.84
CA ALA A 322 -15.55 -3.30 2.09
C ALA A 322 -14.05 -3.64 1.95
#